data_AF-A0A352S6D0-F1
#
_entry.id   AF-A0A352S6D0-F1
#
_cell.length_a   1.000
_cell.length_b   1.000
_cell.length_c   1.000
_cell.angle_alpha   90.00
_cell.angle_beta   90.00
_cell.angle_gamma   90.00
#
_symmetry.space_group_name_H-M   'P 1'
#
loop_
_entity.id
_entity.type
_entity.pdbx_description
1 polymer ?
#
loop_
_entity_poly.entity_id
_entity_poly.type
_entity_poly.pdbx_seq_one_letter_code
_entity_poly.pdbx_strand_id
1 'polypeptide(L)'
;GWDTWQADLFKPAAPLLAKAPWVVVRGNHEECARAGQGWSRFLDPRPFDTTRSCDDPVNDSSGNYSDPYAVSLGGGSQVIVFDSAKAGKAALPTNDPQFIAYQKQFQTVATLAAKPGMTTTIFTNHHPILGFAPIAGANPAPGNLALQSVMSNLNAQAYYPTGVHVALHGHVHDFQAINFASAHPATIVTGNGGDNLDVALPDPLPAGSV
;
A
#
# COMPACT_ATOMS: atom_id res chain seq x y z
N GLY A 1 2.35 -24.25 3.59
CA GLY A 1 2.21 -23.04 2.77
C GLY A 1 0.85 -22.99 2.10
N TRP A 2 0.62 -23.83 1.09
CA TRP A 2 -0.67 -23.88 0.37
C TRP A 2 -1.88 -24.15 1.28
N ASP A 3 -1.75 -25.08 2.22
CA ASP A 3 -2.75 -25.41 3.23
C ASP A 3 -3.29 -24.17 3.97
N THR A 4 -2.40 -23.25 4.39
CA THR A 4 -2.77 -21.98 5.02
C THR A 4 -3.49 -21.04 4.05
N TRP A 5 -2.93 -20.80 2.86
CA TRP A 5 -3.55 -19.94 1.84
C TRP A 5 -4.93 -20.45 1.40
N GLN A 6 -5.08 -21.78 1.30
CA GLN A 6 -6.35 -22.40 0.98
C GLN A 6 -7.36 -22.18 2.11
N ALA A 7 -6.98 -22.43 3.35
CA ALA A 7 -7.88 -22.32 4.50
C ALA A 7 -8.29 -20.86 4.79
N ASP A 8 -7.33 -19.93 4.73
CA ASP A 8 -7.51 -18.57 5.24
C ASP A 8 -8.01 -17.61 4.16
N LEU A 9 -7.70 -17.85 2.87
CA LEU A 9 -8.14 -16.99 1.77
C LEU A 9 -9.01 -17.72 0.75
N PHE A 10 -8.49 -18.73 0.05
CA PHE A 10 -9.14 -19.21 -1.17
C PHE A 10 -10.44 -19.97 -0.91
N LYS A 11 -10.50 -20.82 0.11
CA LYS A 11 -11.73 -21.54 0.47
C LYS A 11 -12.84 -20.59 0.94
N PRO A 12 -12.62 -19.65 1.89
CA PRO A 12 -13.67 -18.73 2.32
C PRO A 12 -14.04 -17.69 1.24
N ALA A 13 -13.07 -17.21 0.45
CA ALA A 13 -13.32 -16.20 -0.58
C ALA A 13 -13.81 -16.77 -1.92
N ALA A 14 -13.83 -18.10 -2.10
CA ALA A 14 -14.23 -18.75 -3.37
C ALA A 14 -15.54 -18.21 -3.95
N PRO A 15 -16.63 -18.01 -3.18
CA PRO A 15 -17.87 -17.47 -3.73
C PRO A 15 -17.74 -16.05 -4.27
N LEU A 16 -16.85 -15.22 -3.72
CA LEU A 16 -16.65 -13.84 -4.15
C LEU A 16 -15.68 -13.74 -5.33
N LEU A 17 -14.60 -14.54 -5.31
CA LEU A 17 -13.62 -14.63 -6.41
C LEU A 17 -14.28 -15.14 -7.70
N ALA A 18 -15.29 -16.01 -7.60
CA ALA A 18 -16.05 -16.49 -8.75
C ALA A 18 -17.02 -15.45 -9.34
N LYS A 19 -17.25 -14.31 -8.67
CA LYS A 19 -18.28 -13.32 -9.06
C LYS A 19 -17.70 -12.09 -9.74
N ALA A 20 -16.50 -11.65 -9.34
CA ALA A 20 -15.86 -10.49 -9.91
C ALA A 20 -14.33 -10.62 -9.82
N PRO A 21 -13.58 -9.95 -10.71
CA PRO A 21 -12.14 -9.79 -10.57
C PRO A 21 -11.80 -9.03 -9.28
N TRP A 22 -10.68 -9.39 -8.65
CA TRP A 22 -10.16 -8.71 -7.47
C TRP A 22 -8.87 -7.98 -7.83
N VAL A 23 -8.75 -6.73 -7.39
CA VAL A 23 -7.47 -6.02 -7.37
C VAL A 23 -6.91 -6.18 -5.97
N VAL A 24 -5.82 -6.93 -5.85
CA VAL A 24 -5.17 -7.23 -4.58
C VAL A 24 -3.92 -6.37 -4.41
N VAL A 25 -3.68 -5.92 -3.18
CA VAL A 25 -2.60 -5.00 -2.82
C VAL A 25 -1.73 -5.68 -1.77
N ARG A 26 -0.44 -5.85 -2.07
CA ARG A 26 0.50 -6.59 -1.21
C ARG A 26 0.76 -5.85 0.09
N GLY A 27 0.62 -6.54 1.23
CA GLY A 27 0.97 -6.03 2.55
C GLY A 27 2.24 -6.62 3.12
N ASN A 28 2.63 -6.17 4.32
CA ASN A 28 3.81 -6.68 5.00
C ASN A 28 3.65 -8.14 5.44
N HIS A 29 2.44 -8.70 5.47
CA HIS A 29 2.23 -10.13 5.70
C HIS A 29 2.68 -11.00 4.51
N GLU A 30 2.80 -10.38 3.34
CA GLU A 30 3.19 -11.01 2.09
C GLU A 30 4.61 -10.64 1.65
N GLU A 31 5.43 -10.03 2.51
CA GLU A 31 6.87 -9.83 2.23
C GLU A 31 7.62 -11.19 2.20
N CYS A 32 8.83 -11.24 1.64
CA CYS A 32 9.58 -12.50 1.47
C CYS A 32 9.91 -13.19 2.81
N ALA A 33 10.14 -12.43 3.87
CA ALA A 33 10.38 -12.97 5.21
C ALA A 33 9.13 -13.65 5.83
N ARG A 34 7.97 -13.59 5.15
CA ARG A 34 6.68 -14.07 5.62
C ARG A 34 5.98 -14.86 4.51
N ALA A 35 4.83 -14.42 4.01
CA ALA A 35 4.04 -15.19 3.05
C ALA A 35 4.34 -14.88 1.56
N GLY A 36 5.47 -14.24 1.25
CA GLY A 36 5.81 -13.79 -0.11
C GLY A 36 5.85 -14.88 -1.19
N GLN A 37 6.17 -16.12 -0.82
CA GLN A 37 6.11 -17.28 -1.71
C GLN A 37 4.70 -17.57 -2.22
N GLY A 38 3.70 -17.42 -1.34
CA GLY A 38 2.30 -17.60 -1.69
C GLY A 38 1.75 -16.42 -2.49
N TRP A 39 2.11 -15.19 -2.11
CA TRP A 39 1.78 -14.00 -2.90
C TRP A 39 2.21 -14.17 -4.36
N SER A 40 3.49 -14.52 -4.58
CA SER A 40 4.07 -14.64 -5.91
C SER A 40 3.45 -15.75 -6.77
N ARG A 41 2.82 -16.76 -6.14
CA ARG A 41 2.18 -17.89 -6.83
C ARG A 41 0.72 -17.65 -7.13
N PHE A 42 0.01 -16.96 -6.25
CA PHE A 42 -1.45 -16.94 -6.28
C PHE A 42 -2.05 -15.56 -6.53
N LEU A 43 -1.34 -14.47 -6.20
CA LEU A 43 -1.92 -13.12 -6.15
C LEU A 43 -1.13 -12.06 -6.94
N ASP A 44 0.18 -12.22 -7.18
CA ASP A 44 0.92 -11.31 -8.07
C ASP A 44 0.30 -11.37 -9.48
N PRO A 45 -0.12 -10.24 -10.08
CA PRO A 45 -0.68 -10.23 -11.42
C PRO A 45 0.35 -10.52 -12.53
N ARG A 46 1.63 -10.64 -12.20
CA ARG A 46 2.71 -10.92 -13.16
C ARG A 46 2.90 -12.42 -13.37
N PRO A 47 3.50 -12.81 -14.52
CA PRO A 47 4.00 -14.17 -14.68
C PRO A 47 4.93 -14.56 -13.54
N PHE A 48 4.81 -15.83 -13.13
CA PHE A 48 5.69 -16.42 -12.12
C PHE A 48 7.15 -16.30 -12.57
N ASP A 49 8.00 -15.90 -11.63
CA ASP A 49 9.42 -15.62 -11.86
C ASP A 49 10.21 -16.10 -10.65
N THR A 50 11.10 -17.08 -10.85
CA THR A 50 11.91 -17.69 -9.79
C THR A 50 12.86 -16.70 -9.12
N THR A 51 13.16 -15.57 -9.77
CA THR A 51 14.02 -14.52 -9.21
C THR A 51 13.26 -13.49 -8.38
N ARG A 52 11.92 -13.55 -8.35
CA ARG A 52 11.05 -12.66 -7.55
C ARG A 52 10.08 -13.42 -6.65
N SER A 53 10.13 -14.75 -6.67
CA SER A 53 9.15 -15.61 -6.00
C SER A 53 9.33 -15.72 -4.48
N CYS A 54 10.37 -15.14 -3.90
CA CYS A 54 10.78 -15.33 -2.50
C CYS A 54 11.08 -16.81 -2.12
N ASP A 55 11.35 -17.67 -3.11
CA ASP A 55 11.70 -19.08 -2.84
C ASP A 55 13.17 -19.24 -2.42
N ASP A 56 14.06 -18.44 -3.02
CA ASP A 56 15.48 -18.40 -2.70
C ASP A 56 15.80 -17.06 -2.00
N PRO A 57 16.20 -17.08 -0.71
CA PRO A 57 16.51 -15.89 0.05
C PRO A 57 17.59 -14.99 -0.58
N VAL A 58 18.44 -15.52 -1.46
CA VAL A 58 19.42 -14.70 -2.21
C VAL A 58 18.74 -13.62 -3.05
N ASN A 59 17.49 -13.87 -3.45
CA ASN A 59 16.70 -13.00 -4.30
C ASN A 59 15.74 -12.08 -3.52
N ASP A 60 15.69 -12.17 -2.19
CA ASP A 60 14.72 -11.41 -1.37
C ASP A 60 14.88 -9.89 -1.51
N SER A 61 16.09 -9.42 -1.80
CA SER A 61 16.35 -8.00 -2.07
C SER A 61 15.56 -7.48 -3.28
N SER A 62 15.24 -8.35 -4.24
CA SER A 62 14.36 -8.05 -5.37
C SER A 62 12.92 -8.54 -5.14
N GLY A 63 12.72 -9.72 -4.58
CA GLY A 63 11.39 -10.33 -4.38
C GLY A 63 10.49 -9.56 -3.40
N ASN A 64 11.08 -8.71 -2.54
CA ASN A 64 10.34 -7.83 -1.63
C ASN A 64 9.72 -6.60 -2.32
N TYR A 65 9.99 -6.38 -3.60
CA TYR A 65 9.52 -5.20 -4.32
C TYR A 65 8.86 -5.59 -5.64
N SER A 66 7.66 -5.07 -5.86
CA SER A 66 6.93 -5.20 -7.13
C SER A 66 6.69 -3.82 -7.72
N ASP A 67 6.94 -3.66 -9.02
CA ASP A 67 6.68 -2.38 -9.67
C ASP A 67 5.20 -1.97 -9.57
N PRO A 68 4.87 -0.68 -9.55
CA PRO A 68 3.49 -0.25 -9.60
C PRO A 68 2.84 -0.59 -10.94
N TYR A 69 1.53 -0.87 -10.90
CA TYR A 69 0.74 -1.10 -12.11
C TYR A 69 -0.62 -0.43 -11.97
N ALA A 70 -1.30 -0.23 -13.10
CA ALA A 70 -2.63 0.36 -13.13
C ALA A 70 -3.66 -0.61 -13.72
N VAL A 71 -4.85 -0.63 -13.11
CA VAL A 71 -6.03 -1.34 -13.59
C VAL A 71 -7.05 -0.30 -14.04
N SER A 72 -7.42 -0.31 -15.32
CA SER A 72 -8.48 0.57 -15.82
C SER A 72 -9.85 0.03 -15.40
N LEU A 73 -10.70 0.91 -14.89
CA LEU A 73 -12.09 0.62 -14.52
C LEU A 73 -13.10 1.07 -15.60
N GLY A 74 -12.60 1.63 -16.72
CA GLY A 74 -13.43 2.28 -17.73
C GLY A 74 -13.84 3.70 -17.38
N GLY A 75 -14.38 4.44 -18.35
CA GLY A 75 -14.91 5.80 -18.14
C GLY A 75 -13.89 6.85 -17.68
N GLY A 76 -12.59 6.61 -17.89
CA GLY A 76 -11.51 7.47 -17.39
C GLY A 76 -11.08 7.18 -15.95
N SER A 77 -11.59 6.12 -15.33
CA SER A 77 -11.22 5.70 -13.99
C SER A 77 -10.15 4.62 -13.98
N GLN A 78 -9.24 4.66 -13.00
CA GLN A 78 -8.23 3.64 -12.77
C GLN A 78 -7.88 3.46 -11.28
N VAL A 79 -7.36 2.28 -10.97
CA VAL A 79 -6.67 1.97 -9.71
C VAL A 79 -5.19 1.83 -9.99
N ILE A 80 -4.33 2.54 -9.25
CA ILE A 80 -2.89 2.30 -9.23
C ILE A 80 -2.57 1.50 -7.98
N VAL A 81 -1.88 0.36 -8.17
CA VAL A 81 -1.41 -0.50 -7.08
C VAL A 81 0.06 -0.24 -6.85
N PHE A 82 0.42 0.17 -5.64
CA PHE A 82 1.79 0.42 -5.20
C PHE A 82 2.16 -0.58 -4.10
N ASP A 83 3.24 -1.34 -4.33
CA ASP A 83 3.74 -2.30 -3.35
C ASP A 83 4.44 -1.56 -2.21
N SER A 84 3.93 -1.73 -0.99
CA SER A 84 4.55 -1.18 0.21
C SER A 84 4.94 -2.26 1.21
N ALA A 85 4.92 -3.53 0.81
CA ALA A 85 5.09 -4.67 1.70
C ALA A 85 6.35 -4.57 2.56
N LYS A 86 7.43 -4.03 2.00
CA LYS A 86 8.73 -3.92 2.68
C LYS A 86 8.95 -2.61 3.43
N ALA A 87 7.97 -1.69 3.46
CA ALA A 87 8.17 -0.34 3.99
C ALA A 87 8.52 -0.36 5.48
N GLY A 88 9.63 0.29 5.83
CA GLY A 88 10.01 0.51 7.22
C GLY A 88 9.11 1.55 7.93
N LYS A 89 9.42 1.81 9.20
CA LYS A 89 8.72 2.83 10.01
C LYS A 89 9.47 4.17 10.08
N ALA A 90 10.79 4.16 9.91
CA ALA A 90 11.62 5.35 10.02
C ALA A 90 11.81 6.02 8.66
N ALA A 91 11.96 7.36 8.66
CA ALA A 91 12.36 8.10 7.47
C ALA A 91 13.69 7.55 6.91
N LEU A 92 13.77 7.46 5.59
CA LEU A 92 14.91 6.86 4.90
C LEU A 92 15.84 7.97 4.37
N PRO A 93 17.17 7.82 4.53
CA PRO A 93 18.15 8.65 3.82
C PRO A 93 18.02 8.47 2.30
N THR A 94 18.34 9.52 1.53
CA THR A 94 18.20 9.48 0.06
C THR A 94 19.15 8.48 -0.64
N ASN A 95 20.22 8.06 0.04
CA ASN A 95 21.15 7.04 -0.43
C ASN A 95 20.81 5.62 0.09
N ASP A 96 19.71 5.45 0.83
CA ASP A 96 19.24 4.13 1.27
C ASP A 96 18.71 3.32 0.06
N PRO A 97 19.09 2.04 -0.10
CA PRO A 97 18.58 1.21 -1.19
C PRO A 97 17.05 1.12 -1.25
N GLN A 98 16.37 1.09 -0.11
CA GLN A 98 14.91 1.09 -0.04
C GLN A 98 14.33 2.45 -0.48
N PHE A 99 14.98 3.56 -0.14
CA PHE A 99 14.58 4.88 -0.62
C PHE A 99 14.65 4.91 -2.16
N ILE A 100 15.77 4.49 -2.73
CA ILE A 100 16.00 4.48 -4.17
C ILE A 100 14.97 3.59 -4.88
N ALA A 101 14.69 2.41 -4.33
CA ALA A 101 13.69 1.49 -4.88
C ALA A 101 12.29 2.12 -4.89
N TYR A 102 11.83 2.64 -3.75
CA TYR A 102 10.51 3.28 -3.66
C TYR A 102 10.42 4.57 -4.48
N GLN A 103 11.51 5.35 -4.59
CA GLN A 103 11.53 6.55 -5.41
C GLN A 103 11.29 6.20 -6.88
N LYS A 104 11.97 5.18 -7.40
CA LYS A 104 11.77 4.67 -8.76
C LYS A 104 10.34 4.17 -8.99
N GLN A 105 9.80 3.41 -8.03
CA GLN A 105 8.42 2.95 -8.10
C GLN A 105 7.45 4.14 -8.10
N PHE A 106 7.67 5.14 -7.27
CA PHE A 106 6.78 6.30 -7.20
C PHE A 106 6.86 7.21 -8.43
N GLN A 107 8.01 7.28 -9.11
CA GLN A 107 8.10 7.87 -10.45
C GLN A 107 7.24 7.12 -11.48
N THR A 108 7.13 5.79 -11.35
CA THR A 108 6.21 4.98 -12.17
C THR A 108 4.76 5.33 -11.85
N VAL A 109 4.40 5.54 -10.58
CA VAL A 109 3.07 6.03 -10.17
C VAL A 109 2.75 7.37 -10.84
N ALA A 110 3.69 8.31 -10.86
CA ALA A 110 3.49 9.60 -11.53
C ALA A 110 3.21 9.43 -13.03
N THR A 111 3.93 8.52 -13.69
CA THR A 111 3.71 8.20 -15.11
C THR A 111 2.33 7.60 -15.35
N LEU A 112 1.88 6.67 -14.49
CA LEU A 112 0.57 6.05 -14.57
C LEU A 112 -0.57 7.04 -14.28
N ALA A 113 -0.40 7.92 -13.30
CA ALA A 113 -1.38 8.94 -12.92
C ALA A 113 -1.54 10.03 -13.99
N ALA A 114 -0.47 10.33 -14.74
CA ALA A 114 -0.48 11.30 -15.84
C ALA A 114 -1.00 10.75 -17.17
N LYS A 115 -1.44 9.48 -17.22
CA LYS A 115 -1.88 8.83 -18.46
C LYS A 115 -3.06 9.60 -19.09
N PRO A 116 -2.96 10.01 -20.37
CA PRO A 116 -4.05 10.72 -21.04
C PRO A 116 -5.37 9.94 -21.02
N GLY A 117 -6.47 10.66 -20.78
CA GLY A 117 -7.81 10.08 -20.66
C GLY A 117 -8.16 9.55 -19.28
N MET A 118 -7.23 9.53 -18.32
CA MET A 118 -7.55 9.25 -16.92
C MET A 118 -7.99 10.53 -16.21
N THR A 119 -9.19 10.50 -15.65
CA THR A 119 -9.82 11.62 -14.93
C THR A 119 -10.07 11.29 -13.45
N THR A 120 -9.98 10.02 -13.08
CA THR A 120 -10.13 9.58 -11.68
C THR A 120 -9.15 8.45 -11.41
N THR A 121 -8.23 8.68 -10.48
CA THR A 121 -7.20 7.70 -10.11
C THR A 121 -7.29 7.46 -8.61
N ILE A 122 -7.52 6.19 -8.26
CA ILE A 122 -7.44 5.70 -6.89
C ILE A 122 -6.06 5.09 -6.72
N PHE A 123 -5.22 5.69 -5.89
CA PHE A 123 -3.96 5.10 -5.46
C PHE A 123 -4.22 4.12 -4.32
N THR A 124 -3.62 2.94 -4.39
CA THR A 124 -3.77 1.89 -3.38
C THR A 124 -2.41 1.39 -2.93
N ASN A 125 -2.23 1.27 -1.63
CA ASN A 125 -1.09 0.57 -1.03
C ASN A 125 -1.50 0.05 0.35
N HIS A 126 -0.65 -0.76 0.98
CA HIS A 126 -0.96 -1.34 2.28
C HIS A 126 -0.76 -0.34 3.43
N HIS A 127 0.45 0.22 3.58
CA HIS A 127 0.78 1.11 4.71
C HIS A 127 0.27 2.54 4.48
N PRO A 128 -0.56 3.13 5.37
CA PRO A 128 -1.03 4.50 5.22
C PRO A 128 0.14 5.48 5.11
N ILE A 129 0.24 6.20 3.99
CA ILE A 129 1.26 7.25 3.81
C ILE A 129 0.88 8.44 4.68
N LEU A 130 -0.41 8.78 4.69
CA LEU A 130 -1.03 9.72 5.60
C LEU A 130 -2.13 8.98 6.36
N GLY A 131 -2.37 9.35 7.61
CA GLY A 131 -3.26 8.65 8.53
C GLY A 131 -2.64 8.58 9.91
N PHE A 132 -3.33 7.93 10.84
CA PHE A 132 -2.87 7.76 12.20
C PHE A 132 -2.75 6.28 12.53
N ALA A 133 -1.68 5.88 13.19
CA ALA A 133 -1.58 4.57 13.82
C ALA A 133 -1.82 4.74 15.33
N PRO A 134 -2.88 4.15 15.89
CA PRO A 134 -3.21 4.32 17.31
C PRO A 134 -2.15 3.68 18.21
N ILE A 135 -1.87 4.31 19.35
CA ILE A 135 -0.95 3.80 20.37
C ILE A 135 -1.66 3.87 21.72
N ALA A 136 -1.79 2.72 22.38
CA ALA A 136 -2.46 2.63 23.68
C ALA A 136 -1.77 3.54 24.71
N GLY A 137 -2.51 4.53 25.22
CA GLY A 137 -2.02 5.45 26.26
C GLY A 137 -1.03 6.52 25.77
N ALA A 138 -0.87 6.73 24.46
CA ALA A 138 -0.01 7.76 23.90
C ALA A 138 -0.68 8.47 22.71
N ASN A 139 -0.03 9.52 22.20
CA ASN A 139 -0.45 10.15 20.95
C ASN A 139 -0.33 9.13 19.80
N PRO A 140 -1.28 9.11 18.85
CA PRO A 140 -1.16 8.29 17.66
C PRO A 140 0.14 8.61 16.91
N ALA A 141 0.74 7.58 16.31
CA ALA A 141 1.84 7.79 15.38
C ALA A 141 1.32 8.35 14.05
N PRO A 142 2.15 9.12 13.32
CA PRO A 142 1.84 9.58 11.97
C PRO A 142 1.70 8.40 11.01
N GLY A 143 1.33 8.74 9.77
CA GLY A 143 1.50 7.85 8.62
C GLY A 143 2.95 7.40 8.41
N ASN A 144 3.17 6.58 7.39
CA ASN A 144 4.44 5.88 7.20
C ASN A 144 5.59 6.84 6.83
N LEU A 145 6.47 7.13 7.78
CA LEU A 145 7.59 8.08 7.61
C LEU A 145 8.61 7.63 6.55
N ALA A 146 8.79 6.32 6.34
CA ALA A 146 9.67 5.80 5.30
C ALA A 146 9.15 6.23 3.92
N LEU A 147 7.87 5.97 3.65
CA LEU A 147 7.21 6.38 2.41
C LEU A 147 7.09 7.91 2.28
N GLN A 148 6.74 8.62 3.36
CA GLN A 148 6.70 10.09 3.34
C GLN A 148 8.07 10.71 2.99
N SER A 149 9.18 10.14 3.47
CA SER A 149 10.52 10.64 3.12
C SER A 149 10.83 10.51 1.63
N VAL A 150 10.39 9.43 0.99
CA VAL A 150 10.53 9.19 -0.46
C VAL A 150 9.60 10.11 -1.25
N MET A 151 8.34 10.17 -0.82
CA MET A 151 7.27 10.84 -1.54
C MET A 151 7.38 12.37 -1.47
N SER A 152 7.84 12.91 -0.33
CA SER A 152 8.13 14.34 -0.19
C SER A 152 9.28 14.80 -1.07
N ASN A 153 10.25 13.92 -1.33
CA ASN A 153 11.36 14.22 -2.21
C ASN A 153 10.92 14.43 -3.68
N LEU A 154 9.81 13.80 -4.09
CA LEU A 154 9.26 13.93 -5.44
C LEU A 154 8.10 14.93 -5.50
N ASN A 155 7.27 14.99 -4.45
CA ASN A 155 6.07 15.83 -4.35
C ASN A 155 5.98 16.45 -2.95
N ALA A 156 6.73 17.52 -2.72
CA ALA A 156 6.96 18.08 -1.37
C ALA A 156 5.70 18.54 -0.62
N GLN A 157 4.62 18.91 -1.33
CA GLN A 157 3.40 19.41 -0.68
C GLN A 157 2.39 18.30 -0.41
N ALA A 158 2.02 17.53 -1.43
CA ALA A 158 0.92 16.59 -1.36
C ALA A 158 1.38 15.15 -1.09
N TYR A 159 2.69 14.86 -1.13
CA TYR A 159 3.27 13.51 -1.20
C TYR A 159 2.85 12.68 -2.42
N TYR A 160 1.80 13.06 -3.16
CA TYR A 160 1.33 12.35 -4.35
C TYR A 160 1.56 13.17 -5.62
N PRO A 161 1.78 12.49 -6.77
CA PRO A 161 1.81 13.18 -8.05
C PRO A 161 0.43 13.72 -8.41
N THR A 162 0.40 14.78 -9.21
CA THR A 162 -0.82 15.28 -9.83
C THR A 162 -1.55 14.16 -10.57
N GLY A 163 -2.87 14.08 -10.43
CA GLY A 163 -3.70 13.06 -11.07
C GLY A 163 -4.06 11.89 -10.16
N VAL A 164 -3.50 11.79 -8.94
CA VAL A 164 -4.04 10.95 -7.85
C VAL A 164 -5.13 11.73 -7.12
N HIS A 165 -6.32 11.14 -6.98
CA HIS A 165 -7.50 11.82 -6.44
C HIS A 165 -7.94 11.26 -5.08
N VAL A 166 -7.75 9.96 -4.89
CA VAL A 166 -8.04 9.24 -3.64
C VAL A 166 -6.88 8.31 -3.33
N ALA A 167 -6.50 8.21 -2.07
CA ALA A 167 -5.55 7.24 -1.56
C ALA A 167 -6.25 6.27 -0.60
N LEU A 168 -6.18 4.98 -0.90
CA LEU A 168 -6.81 3.91 -0.12
C LEU A 168 -5.74 3.01 0.50
N HIS A 169 -5.85 2.78 1.80
CA HIS A 169 -4.86 2.09 2.62
C HIS A 169 -5.47 0.99 3.50
N GLY A 170 -4.61 0.10 4.00
CA GLY A 170 -4.92 -0.88 5.05
C GLY A 170 -3.98 -0.73 6.23
N HIS A 171 -3.40 -1.84 6.69
CA HIS A 171 -2.39 -1.96 7.76
C HIS A 171 -2.82 -1.55 9.16
N VAL A 172 -3.38 -0.36 9.33
CA VAL A 172 -3.96 0.09 10.60
C VAL A 172 -5.37 -0.48 10.69
N HIS A 173 -5.64 -1.27 11.71
CA HIS A 173 -6.85 -2.09 11.84
C HIS A 173 -8.02 -1.27 12.39
N ASP A 174 -8.31 -0.15 11.74
CA ASP A 174 -9.43 0.75 12.00
C ASP A 174 -10.04 1.28 10.70
N PHE A 175 -10.91 2.29 10.83
CA PHE A 175 -11.46 3.04 9.70
C PHE A 175 -11.16 4.53 9.88
N GLN A 176 -10.59 5.16 8.85
CA GLN A 176 -10.34 6.60 8.82
C GLN A 176 -10.77 7.18 7.46
N ALA A 177 -11.43 8.33 7.48
CA ALA A 177 -11.77 9.11 6.29
C ALA A 177 -11.26 10.54 6.50
N ILE A 178 -10.16 10.88 5.83
CA ILE A 178 -9.37 12.08 6.10
C ILE A 178 -9.38 12.98 4.86
N ASN A 179 -9.68 14.27 5.08
CA ASN A 179 -9.55 15.31 4.09
C ASN A 179 -8.56 16.39 4.57
N PHE A 180 -7.98 17.12 3.65
CA PHE A 180 -6.92 18.08 3.92
C PHE A 180 -7.31 19.48 3.44
N ALA A 181 -6.84 20.51 4.13
CA ALA A 181 -6.99 21.90 3.67
C ALA A 181 -6.07 22.25 2.47
N SER A 182 -5.09 21.40 2.21
CA SER A 182 -4.15 21.48 1.07
C SER A 182 -4.51 20.45 -0.01
N ALA A 183 -3.80 20.48 -1.14
CA ALA A 183 -4.10 19.67 -2.32
C ALA A 183 -3.73 18.17 -2.20
N HIS A 184 -3.75 17.60 -1.00
CA HIS A 184 -3.61 16.15 -0.82
C HIS A 184 -4.86 15.44 -1.36
N PRO A 185 -4.71 14.22 -1.92
CA PRO A 185 -5.86 13.38 -2.21
C PRO A 185 -6.61 13.04 -0.91
N ALA A 186 -7.91 12.81 -1.02
CA ALA A 186 -8.66 12.26 0.11
C ALA A 186 -8.07 10.91 0.51
N THR A 187 -7.87 10.69 1.79
CA THR A 187 -7.23 9.50 2.33
C THR A 187 -8.25 8.65 3.07
N ILE A 188 -8.31 7.37 2.72
CA ILE A 188 -9.18 6.39 3.38
C ILE A 188 -8.30 5.25 3.91
N VAL A 189 -8.38 4.98 5.21
CA VAL A 189 -7.80 3.80 5.84
C VAL A 189 -8.94 2.82 6.10
N THR A 190 -8.86 1.62 5.54
CA THR A 190 -9.85 0.55 5.73
C THR A 190 -9.15 -0.76 6.10
N GLY A 191 -8.32 -0.75 7.14
CA GLY A 191 -7.62 -1.96 7.59
C GLY A 191 -8.45 -2.85 8.52
N ASN A 192 -9.69 -2.46 8.82
CA ASN A 192 -10.66 -3.20 9.63
C ASN A 192 -11.33 -4.39 8.89
N GLY A 193 -10.58 -5.12 8.07
CA GLY A 193 -11.09 -6.18 7.19
C GLY A 193 -11.44 -7.52 7.87
N GLY A 194 -11.20 -7.66 9.18
CA GLY A 194 -11.55 -8.85 9.96
C GLY A 194 -10.42 -9.46 10.80
N ASP A 195 -9.23 -8.87 10.81
CA ASP A 195 -8.20 -9.15 11.83
C ASP A 195 -8.50 -8.38 13.13
N ASN A 196 -7.69 -8.58 14.17
CA ASN A 196 -7.82 -7.92 15.46
C ASN A 196 -7.79 -6.39 15.28
N LEU A 197 -8.84 -5.72 15.73
CA LEU A 197 -8.92 -4.27 15.68
C LEU A 197 -7.84 -3.63 16.55
N ASP A 198 -7.32 -2.51 16.05
CA ASP A 198 -6.50 -1.62 16.84
C ASP A 198 -7.33 -0.92 17.92
N VAL A 199 -6.64 -0.35 18.92
CA VAL A 199 -7.32 0.51 19.90
C VAL A 199 -7.91 1.74 19.21
N ALA A 200 -9.02 2.25 19.74
CA ALA A 200 -9.66 3.42 19.16
C ALA A 200 -8.70 4.62 19.16
N LEU A 201 -8.71 5.39 18.07
CA LEU A 201 -8.08 6.70 18.04
C LEU A 201 -8.73 7.59 19.11
N PRO A 202 -7.95 8.47 19.78
CA PRO A 202 -8.53 9.40 20.74
C PRO A 202 -9.53 10.34 20.08
N ASP A 203 -10.63 10.63 20.77
CA ASP A 203 -11.63 11.62 20.38
C ASP A 203 -11.83 12.65 21.51
N PRO A 204 -11.45 13.93 21.31
CA PRO A 204 -10.81 14.48 20.11
C PRO A 204 -9.36 14.00 19.94
N LEU A 205 -8.82 14.11 18.73
CA LEU A 205 -7.38 13.88 18.52
C LEU A 205 -6.55 14.84 19.39
N PRO A 206 -5.44 14.37 20.00
CA PRO A 206 -4.59 15.24 20.81
C PRO A 206 -4.02 16.40 19.99
N ALA A 207 -3.89 17.57 20.62
CA ALA A 207 -3.29 18.74 19.97
C ALA A 207 -1.85 18.42 19.50
N GLY A 208 -1.53 18.77 18.25
CA GLY A 208 -0.21 18.50 17.66
C GLY A 208 -0.04 17.09 17.09
N SER A 209 -1.10 16.28 17.00
CA SER A 209 -1.10 15.08 16.16
C SER A 209 -0.87 15.49 14.71
N VAL A 210 0.24 15.06 14.12
CA VAL A 210 0.66 15.31 12.73
C VAL A 210 1.05 14.01 12.07
#